data_AF-A0AAV6DGT9-F1
#
_entry.id   AF-A0AAV6DGT9-F1
#
_cell.length_a   1.000
_cell.length_b   1.000
_cell.length_c   1.000
_cell.angle_alpha   90.00
_cell.angle_beta   90.00
_cell.angle_gamma   90.00
#
_symmetry.space_group_name_H-M   'P 1'
#
loop_
_entity.id
_entity.type
_entity.pdbx_description
1 polymer ?
#
loop_
_entity_poly.entity_id
_entity_poly.type
_entity_poly.pdbx_seq_one_letter_code
_entity_poly.pdbx_strand_id
1 'polypeptide(L)' 'MESRALNPASQRVAEKLAARLLPGTEPTSTWEGFGLGLSCDGCDRPVLPSERQRELALPDGRTFSCCCTDSRRRT' A
#
# COMPACT_ATOMS: atom_id res chain seq x y z
N MET A 1 -17.85 -13.91 19.47
CA MET A 1 -16.97 -12.85 18.96
C MET A 1 -16.14 -13.48 17.86
N GLU A 2 -16.65 -13.47 16.64
CA GLU A 2 -15.91 -14.01 15.50
C GLU A 2 -14.78 -13.03 15.19
N SER A 3 -13.58 -13.42 15.58
CA SER A 3 -12.34 -12.76 15.18
C SER A 3 -12.32 -12.75 13.66
N ARG A 4 -12.69 -11.61 13.05
CA ARG A 4 -12.35 -11.28 11.67
C ARG A 4 -10.85 -11.56 11.57
N ALA A 5 -10.48 -12.69 10.99
CA ALA A 5 -9.10 -12.98 10.66
C ALA A 5 -8.72 -11.87 9.68
N LEU A 6 -8.12 -10.80 10.21
CA LEU A 6 -7.49 -9.77 9.42
C LEU A 6 -6.51 -10.53 8.54
N ASN A 7 -6.78 -10.56 7.23
CA ASN A 7 -5.85 -11.13 6.26
C ASN A 7 -4.47 -10.56 6.60
N PRO A 8 -3.39 -11.36 6.66
CA PRO A 8 -2.12 -10.86 7.17
C PRO A 8 -1.61 -9.59 6.45
N ALA A 9 -2.06 -9.35 5.22
CA ALA A 9 -1.86 -8.08 4.52
C ALA A 9 -2.52 -6.88 5.22
N SER A 10 -3.77 -7.01 5.66
CA SER A 10 -4.50 -5.98 6.41
C SER A 10 -3.85 -5.68 7.76
N GLN A 11 -3.32 -6.70 8.44
CA GLN A 11 -2.62 -6.49 9.70
C GLN A 11 -1.34 -5.68 9.51
N ARG A 12 -0.52 -6.00 8.51
CA ARG A 12 0.71 -5.25 8.21
C ARG A 12 0.44 -3.80 7.82
N VAL A 13 -0.61 -3.57 7.03
CA VAL A 13 -1.03 -2.21 6.69
C VAL A 13 -1.43 -1.44 7.96
N ALA A 14 -2.18 -2.07 8.88
CA ALA A 14 -2.55 -1.45 10.15
C ALA A 14 -1.33 -1.15 11.04
N GLU A 15 -0.35 -2.05 11.11
CA GLU A 15 0.90 -1.85 11.86
C GLU A 15 1.69 -0.67 11.30
N LYS A 16 1.82 -0.55 9.97
CA LYS A 16 2.51 0.57 9.31
C LYS A 16 1.76 1.89 9.43
N LEU A 17 0.43 1.86 9.44
CA LEU A 17 -0.40 3.03 9.73
C LEU A 17 -0.15 3.52 11.16
N ALA A 18 -0.19 2.61 12.15
CA ALA A 18 0.08 2.94 13.55
C ALA A 18 1.50 3.49 13.76
N ALA A 19 2.48 2.92 13.04
CA ALA A 19 3.87 3.38 13.04
C ALA A 19 4.13 4.64 12.20
N ARG A 20 3.11 5.19 11.52
CA ARG A 20 3.23 6.35 10.59
C ARG A 20 4.28 6.14 9.49
N LEU A 21 4.46 4.89 9.06
CA LEU A 21 5.39 4.52 7.99
C LEU A 21 4.76 4.67 6.60
N LEU A 22 3.43 4.72 6.53
CA LEU A 22 2.73 5.02 5.28
C LEU A 22 2.75 6.53 5.00
N PRO A 23 2.87 6.94 3.73
CA PRO A 23 2.88 8.34 3.37
C PRO A 23 1.56 9.01 3.77
N GLY A 24 1.64 9.97 4.69
CA GLY A 24 0.53 10.85 5.05
C GLY A 24 0.40 12.09 4.16
N THR A 25 1.36 12.28 3.26
CA THR A 25 1.42 13.39 2.30
C THR A 25 0.74 12.99 0.98
N GLU A 26 0.07 13.96 0.37
CA GLU A 26 -0.53 13.77 -0.94
C GLU A 26 0.56 13.61 -2.01
N PRO A 27 0.49 12.58 -2.87
CA PRO A 27 1.50 12.37 -3.89
C PRO A 27 1.40 13.40 -5.00
N THR A 28 2.55 13.77 -5.54
CA THR A 28 2.69 14.66 -6.71
C THR A 28 2.24 14.00 -8.00
N SER A 29 2.31 12.67 -8.10
CA SER A 29 1.76 11.91 -9.21
C SER A 29 1.36 10.50 -8.79
N THR A 30 0.40 9.92 -9.49
CA THR A 30 -0.06 8.55 -9.28
C THR A 30 0.00 7.80 -10.60
N TRP A 31 0.67 6.65 -10.60
CA TRP A 31 0.63 5.68 -11.67
C TRP A 31 -0.19 4.47 -11.24
N GLU A 32 -0.96 3.91 -12.17
CA GLU A 32 -1.71 2.67 -11.96
C GLU A 32 -1.42 1.71 -13.11
N GLY A 33 -1.16 0.46 -12.76
CA GLY A 33 -0.95 -0.61 -13.73
C GLY A 33 -1.03 -1.98 -13.07
N PHE A 34 -0.29 -2.94 -13.62
CA PHE A 34 -0.22 -4.30 -13.11
C PHE A 34 1.11 -4.56 -12.42
N GLY A 35 1.11 -5.51 -11.47
CA GLY A 35 2.28 -5.91 -10.72
C GLY A 35 3.45 -6.34 -11.60
N LEU A 36 4.67 -6.03 -11.20
CA LEU A 36 5.87 -6.57 -11.82
C LEU A 36 6.51 -7.69 -10.99
N GLY A 37 5.82 -8.21 -9.96
CA GLY A 37 6.39 -9.11 -8.96
C GLY A 37 7.13 -8.39 -7.83
N LEU A 38 7.10 -7.05 -7.82
CA LEU A 38 7.74 -6.24 -6.79
C LEU A 38 6.98 -6.28 -5.46
N SER A 39 7.69 -6.05 -4.36
CA SER A 39 7.06 -6.03 -3.03
C SER A 39 6.22 -4.78 -2.83
N CYS A 40 5.01 -4.95 -2.28
CA CYS A 40 4.14 -3.86 -1.88
C CYS A 40 4.67 -3.19 -0.61
N ASP A 41 4.92 -1.87 -0.66
CA ASP A 41 5.36 -1.06 0.48
C ASP A 41 4.30 -0.98 1.59
N GLY A 42 3.04 -1.32 1.29
CA GLY A 42 1.95 -1.43 2.26
C GLY A 42 1.94 -2.76 3.00
N CYS A 43 1.74 -3.87 2.29
CA CYS A 43 1.52 -5.19 2.90
C CYS A 43 2.72 -6.15 2.90
N ASP A 44 3.87 -5.73 2.35
CA ASP A 44 5.11 -6.51 2.22
C ASP A 44 4.91 -7.85 1.50
N ARG A 45 3.94 -7.92 0.58
CA ARG A 45 3.72 -9.07 -0.29
C ARG A 45 4.11 -8.73 -1.72
N PRO A 46 4.64 -9.69 -2.48
CA PRO A 46 4.88 -9.49 -3.90
C PRO A 46 3.54 -9.22 -4.61
N VAL A 47 3.53 -8.21 -5.47
CA VAL A 47 2.39 -7.88 -6.32
C VAL A 47 2.50 -8.69 -7.60
N LEU A 48 1.59 -9.63 -7.81
CA LEU A 48 1.62 -10.51 -8.98
C LEU A 48 1.29 -9.73 -10.26
N PRO A 49 1.73 -10.20 -11.44
CA PRO A 49 1.37 -9.58 -12.72
C PRO A 49 -0.12 -9.54 -13.05
N SER A 50 -0.91 -10.37 -12.39
CA SER A 50 -2.37 -10.34 -12.48
C SER A 50 -3.03 -9.35 -11.52
N GLU A 51 -2.28 -8.78 -10.57
CA GLU A 51 -2.77 -7.87 -9.55
C GLU A 51 -2.52 -6.43 -9.95
N ARG A 52 -3.43 -5.52 -9.54
CA ARG A 52 -3.21 -4.09 -9.73
C ARG A 52 -2.11 -3.58 -8.81
N GLN A 53 -1.24 -2.74 -9.34
CA GLN A 53 -0.21 -2.02 -8.63
C GLN A 53 -0.42 -0.52 -8.83
N ARG A 54 -0.28 0.24 -7.75
CA ARG A 54 -0.23 1.70 -7.79
C ARG A 54 1.13 2.17 -7.34
N GLU A 55 1.66 3.18 -8.02
CA GLU A 55 2.88 3.85 -7.60
C GLU A 55 2.57 5.32 -7.34
N LEU A 56 2.92 5.77 -6.15
CA LEU A 56 2.70 7.13 -5.70
C LEU A 56 4.05 7.84 -5.65
N ALA A 57 4.25 8.83 -6.52
CA ALA A 57 5.41 9.71 -6.40
C ALA A 57 5.13 10.73 -5.29
N LEU A 58 5.96 10.74 -4.26
CA LEU A 58 5.87 11.67 -3.14
C LEU A 58 6.73 12.91 -3.39
N PRO A 59 6.38 14.07 -2.82
CA PRO A 59 7.16 15.31 -3.00
C PRO A 59 8.60 15.19 -2.48
N ASP A 60 8.87 14.26 -1.56
CA ASP A 60 10.21 13.97 -1.04
C ASP A 60 11.08 13.15 -2.02
N GLY A 61 10.60 12.88 -3.23
CA GLY A 61 11.29 12.09 -4.25
C GLY A 61 11.21 10.57 -4.04
N ARG A 62 10.50 10.12 -2.99
CA ARG A 62 10.24 8.70 -2.74
C ARG A 62 9.07 8.22 -3.58
N THR A 63 9.16 7.00 -4.09
CA THR A 63 8.02 6.29 -4.68
C THR A 63 7.46 5.30 -3.69
N PHE A 64 6.14 5.29 -3.52
CA PHE A 64 5.44 4.31 -2.70
C PHE A 64 4.59 3.42 -3.59
N SER A 65 4.92 2.13 -3.62
CA SER A 65 4.28 1.11 -4.43
C SER A 65 3.31 0.28 -3.60
N CYS A 66 2.05 0.20 -4.02
CA CYS A 66 1.00 -0.45 -3.25
C CYS A 66 -0.01 -1.18 -4.13
N CYS A 67 -0.27 -2.46 -3.81
CA CYS A 67 -1.37 -3.22 -4.42
C CYS A 67 -2.69 -3.11 -3.63
N CYS A 68 -2.64 -2.62 -2.39
CA CYS A 68 -3.83 -2.53 -1.55
C CYS A 68 -4.71 -1.36 -2.02
N THR A 69 -5.98 -1.64 -2.30
CA THR A 69 -6.94 -0.66 -2.81
C THR A 69 -7.33 0.43 -1.79
N ASP A 70 -6.93 0.29 -0.52
CA ASP A 70 -7.37 1.15 0.58
C ASP A 70 -6.18 1.61 1.46
N SER A 71 -5.33 2.49 0.93
CA SER A 71 -4.34 3.24 1.74
C SER A 71 -4.62 4.75 1.78
N ARG A 72 -5.74 5.20 1.21
CA ARG A 72 -6.23 6.59 1.34
C ARG A 72 -7.69 6.63 1.82
N ARG A 73 -7.93 6.31 3.08
CA ARG A 73 -9.10 6.84 3.80
C ARG A 73 -8.61 7.58 5.03
N ARG A 74 -8.42 8.88 4.85
CA ARG A 74 -8.47 9.84 5.94
C ARG A 74 -9.97 10.04 6.22
N THR A 75 -10.44 9.54 7.36
CA THR A 75 -11.71 9.99 7.97
C THR A 75 -11.42 10.32 9.40
#